data_AF-A5GSW1-F1
#
_entry.id   AF-A5GSW1-F1
#
_cell.length_a   1.000
_cell.length_b   1.000
_cell.length_c   1.000
_cell.angle_alpha   90.00
_cell.angle_beta   90.00
_cell.angle_gamma   90.00
#
_symmetry.space_group_name_H-M   'P 1'
#
loop_
_entity.id
_entity.type
_entity.pdbx_description
1 polymer ?
#
loop_
_entity_poly.entity_id
_entity_poly.type
_entity_poly.pdbx_seq_one_letter_code
_entity_poly.pdbx_strand_id
1 'polypeptide(L)' 'MSASLELKGICCSMVKAKSEAESPEWHRAQIEACLERLKSPSLTEEGLELWEGYLLHHQQRLKQLEGR' A
#
# COMPACT_ATOMS: atom_id res chain seq x y z
N MET A 1 14.24 23.27 37.55
CA MET A 1 14.72 21.91 37.82
C MET A 1 13.93 20.94 36.96
N SER A 2 14.63 20.35 36.00
CA SER A 2 14.39 19.14 35.19
C SER A 2 12.97 18.57 35.06
N ALA A 3 12.31 18.85 33.93
CA ALA A 3 11.30 17.97 33.35
C ALA A 3 12.03 16.88 32.54
N SER A 4 12.12 15.68 33.10
CA SER A 4 12.65 14.48 32.46
C SER A 4 11.64 13.36 32.69
N LEU A 5 11.54 12.46 31.69
CA LEU A 5 10.48 11.45 31.48
C LEU A 5 9.19 12.12 30.96
N GLU A 6 8.81 11.99 29.68
CA GLU A 6 8.19 10.79 29.10
C GLU A 6 8.44 10.64 27.58
N LEU A 7 9.70 10.56 27.16
CA LEU A 7 10.07 10.39 25.73
C LEU A 7 10.18 8.92 25.32
N LYS A 8 9.21 8.07 25.71
CA LYS A 8 9.22 6.62 25.38
C LYS A 8 7.93 6.06 24.73
N GLY A 9 6.96 6.91 24.40
CA GLY A 9 5.66 6.45 23.86
C GLY A 9 5.45 6.58 22.35
N ILE A 10 6.20 7.44 21.65
CA ILE A 10 5.78 7.90 20.31
C ILE A 10 6.31 7.02 19.17
N CYS A 11 7.38 6.24 19.39
CA CYS A 11 7.94 5.36 18.34
C CYS A 11 7.11 4.10 18.06
N CYS A 12 6.18 3.70 18.94
CA CYS A 12 5.34 2.52 18.72
C CYS A 12 4.13 2.81 17.81
N SER A 13 3.58 4.03 17.86
CA SER A 13 2.37 4.39 17.11
C SER A 13 2.58 4.59 15.61
N MET A 14 3.80 4.95 15.16
CA MET A 14 4.09 5.08 13.72
C MET A 14 4.31 3.74 13.00
N VAL A 15 4.63 2.68 13.74
CA VAL A 15 4.77 1.33 13.16
C VAL A 15 3.40 0.67 12.95
N LYS A 16 2.40 1.00 13.79
CA LYS A 16 1.02 0.53 13.61
C LYS A 16 0.34 1.10 12.36
N ALA A 17 0.49 2.40 12.09
CA ALA A 17 -0.08 3.02 10.90
C ALA A 17 0.53 2.50 9.57
N LYS A 18 1.77 2.00 9.60
CA LYS A 18 2.40 1.32 8.46
C LYS A 18 2.03 -0.16 8.33
N SER A 19 1.49 -0.79 9.38
CA SER A 19 1.19 -2.23 9.36
C SER A 19 -0.22 -2.55 8.83
N GLU A 20 -1.19 -1.64 8.98
CA GLU A 20 -2.48 -1.74 8.28
C GLU A 20 -2.34 -1.39 6.78
N ALA A 21 -1.29 -0.65 6.42
CA ALA A 21 -1.05 -0.09 5.09
C ALA A 21 -0.50 -1.09 4.03
N GLU A 22 -0.35 -2.37 4.35
CA GLU A 22 0.07 -3.43 3.40
C GLU A 22 -0.60 -4.77 3.74
N SER A 23 -1.83 -4.74 4.24
CA SER A 23 -2.61 -5.96 4.47
C SER A 23 -3.05 -6.61 3.13
N PRO A 24 -3.40 -7.91 3.12
CA PRO A 24 -3.96 -8.55 1.94
C PRO A 24 -5.18 -7.82 1.39
N GLU A 25 -6.06 -7.35 2.28
CA GLU A 25 -7.26 -6.59 1.91
C GLU A 25 -6.91 -5.23 1.30
N TRP A 26 -5.89 -4.55 1.82
CA TRP A 26 -5.38 -3.31 1.22
C TRP A 26 -4.86 -3.55 -0.20
N HIS A 27 -4.06 -4.61 -0.40
CA HIS A 27 -3.56 -4.96 -1.75
C HIS A 27 -4.69 -5.33 -2.71
N ARG A 28 -5.72 -6.05 -2.26
CA ARG A 28 -6.91 -6.37 -3.07
C ARG A 28 -7.64 -5.09 -3.49
N ALA A 29 -7.87 -4.15 -2.57
CA ALA A 29 -8.49 -2.87 -2.90
C ALA A 29 -7.67 -2.03 -3.89
N GLN A 30 -6.32 -2.05 -3.77
CA GLN A 30 -5.45 -1.38 -4.75
C GLN A 30 -5.50 -2.05 -6.13
N ILE A 31 -5.58 -3.38 -6.19
CA ILE A 31 -5.73 -4.14 -7.45
C ILE A 31 -7.04 -3.73 -8.14
N GLU A 32 -8.15 -3.68 -7.41
CA GLU A 32 -9.44 -3.25 -7.95
C GLU A 32 -9.37 -1.81 -8.49
N ALA A 33 -8.77 -0.89 -7.73
CA ALA A 33 -8.58 0.49 -8.17
C ALA A 33 -7.71 0.60 -9.44
N CYS A 34 -6.64 -0.19 -9.55
CA CYS A 34 -5.80 -0.22 -10.76
C CYS A 34 -6.60 -0.75 -11.97
N LEU A 35 -7.38 -1.81 -11.79
CA LEU A 35 -8.23 -2.36 -12.84
C LEU A 35 -9.32 -1.39 -13.30
N GLU A 36 -9.90 -0.60 -12.39
CA GLU A 36 -10.83 0.47 -12.76
C GLU A 36 -10.14 1.58 -13.56
N ARG A 37 -8.93 1.97 -13.17
CA ARG A 37 -8.14 2.98 -13.89
C ARG A 37 -7.77 2.53 -15.30
N LEU A 38 -7.34 1.28 -15.46
CA LEU A 38 -6.98 0.71 -16.77
C LEU A 38 -8.16 0.64 -17.75
N LYS A 39 -9.41 0.67 -17.28
CA LYS A 39 -10.60 0.75 -18.14
C LYS A 39 -10.86 2.15 -18.68
N SER A 40 -10.16 3.18 -18.19
CA SER A 40 -10.40 4.56 -18.62
C SER A 40 -9.92 4.76 -20.06
N PRO A 41 -10.81 5.17 -20.98
CA PRO A 41 -10.44 5.38 -22.39
C PRO A 41 -9.53 6.60 -22.61
N SER A 42 -9.31 7.40 -21.56
CA SER A 42 -8.43 8.58 -21.55
C SER A 42 -7.00 8.29 -21.10
N LEU A 43 -6.66 7.03 -20.79
CA LEU A 43 -5.30 6.68 -20.43
C LEU A 43 -4.36 6.80 -21.64
N THR A 44 -3.22 7.45 -21.44
CA THR A 44 -2.11 7.43 -22.39
C THR A 44 -1.37 6.09 -22.31
N GLU A 45 -0.56 5.78 -23.32
CA GLU A 45 0.29 4.57 -23.33
C GLU A 45 1.22 4.52 -22.11
N GLU A 46 1.91 5.62 -21.79
CA GLU A 46 2.73 5.73 -20.57
C GLU A 46 1.91 5.53 -19.28
N GLY A 47 0.67 6.02 -19.27
CA GLY A 47 -0.26 5.79 -18.17
C GLY A 47 -0.63 4.32 -18.03
N LEU A 48 -0.87 3.63 -19.14
CA LEU A 48 -1.18 2.19 -19.14
C LEU A 48 -0.02 1.39 -18.55
N GLU A 49 1.20 1.60 -19.04
CA GLU A 49 2.40 0.91 -18.54
C GLU A 49 2.62 1.15 -17.04
N LEU A 50 2.40 2.38 -16.58
CA LEU A 50 2.51 2.74 -15.17
C LEU A 50 1.47 2.00 -14.31
N TRP A 51 0.19 2.02 -14.70
CA TRP A 51 -0.87 1.34 -13.95
C TRP A 51 -0.76 -0.19 -14.02
N GLU A 52 -0.28 -0.75 -15.12
CA GLU A 52 0.05 -2.19 -15.22
C GLU A 52 1.20 -2.56 -14.28
N GLY A 53 2.23 -1.71 -14.15
CA GLY A 53 3.30 -1.87 -13.19
C GLY A 53 2.81 -1.88 -11.73
N TYR A 54 1.93 -0.94 -11.38
CA TYR A 54 1.29 -0.90 -10.07
C TYR A 54 0.42 -2.13 -9.79
N LEU A 55 -0.37 -2.56 -10.78
CA LEU A 55 -1.19 -3.76 -10.69
C LEU A 55 -0.32 -5.00 -10.41
N LEU A 56 0.76 -5.18 -11.17
CA LEU A 56 1.69 -6.30 -11.01
C LEU A 56 2.34 -6.30 -9.63
N HIS A 57 2.79 -5.13 -9.16
CA HIS A 57 3.37 -4.98 -7.83
C HIS A 57 2.42 -5.47 -6.73
N HIS A 58 1.16 -5.03 -6.74
CA HIS A 58 0.21 -5.42 -5.72
C HIS A 58 -0.20 -6.90 -5.80
N GLN A 59 -0.32 -7.46 -7.01
CA GLN A 59 -0.58 -8.90 -7.18
C GLN A 59 0.55 -9.76 -6.62
N GLN A 60 1.81 -9.38 -6.87
CA GLN A 60 2.98 -10.09 -6.34
C GLN A 60 3.02 -10.04 -4.81
N ARG A 61 2.76 -8.87 -4.21
CA ARG A 61 2.72 -8.70 -2.76
C ARG A 61 1.59 -9.49 -2.11
N LEU A 62 0.40 -9.47 -2.72
CA LEU A 62 -0.74 -10.26 -2.23
C LEU A 62 -0.42 -11.76 -2.22
N LYS A 63 0.18 -12.28 -3.31
CA LYS A 63 0.60 -13.68 -3.39
C LYS A 63 1.64 -14.07 -2.33
N GLN A 64 2.56 -13.16 -2.01
CA GLN A 64 3.54 -13.39 -0.93
C GLN A 64 2.89 -13.43 0.47
N LEU A 65 1.81 -12.69 0.67
CA LEU A 65 1.07 -12.66 1.93
C LEU A 65 0.16 -13.87 2.10
N GLU A 66 -0.49 -14.33 1.02
CA GLU A 66 -1.39 -15.50 1.02
C GLU A 66 -0.64 -16.85 1.00
N GLY A 67 0.61 -16.87 0.54
CA GLY A 67 1.46 -18.07 0.49
C GLY A 67 2.27 -18.35 1.77
N ARG A 68 2.03 -17.60 2.86
CA ARG A 68 2.60 -17.84 4.20
C ARG A 68 1.61 -18.59 5.08
#